data_AF-A0A957Q6D2-F1
#
_entry.id   AF-A0A957Q6D2-F1
#
_cell.length_a   1.000
_cell.length_b   1.000
_cell.length_c   1.000
_cell.angle_alpha   90.00
_cell.angle_beta   90.00
_cell.angle_gamma   90.00
#
_symmetry.space_group_name_H-M   'P 1'
#
loop_
_entity.id
_entity.type
_entity.pdbx_description
1 polymer ?
#
loop_
_entity_poly.entity_id
_entity_poly.type
_entity_poly.pdbx_seq_one_letter_code
_entity_poly.pdbx_strand_id
1 'polypeptide(L)' 'MISKSTASWQGTLKGGSGTMKVGPGHYEGPFTFASRFEDDSKGTNPEQLIGAAHAGCYSMFLSALI' A
#
# COMPACT_ATOMS: atom_id res chain seq x y z
N MET A 1 6.83 3.12 -20.13
CA MET A 1 6.65 4.01 -18.97
C MET A 1 7.07 3.27 -17.72
N ILE A 2 7.82 3.90 -16.81
CA ILE A 2 8.30 3.25 -15.58
C ILE A 2 7.37 3.65 -14.44
N SER A 3 6.63 2.70 -13.87
CA SER A 3 5.88 2.93 -12.64
C SER A 3 6.85 2.99 -11.45
N LYS A 4 6.74 4.02 -10.61
CA LYS A 4 7.60 4.22 -9.43
C LYS A 4 6.74 4.48 -8.20
N SER A 5 7.15 3.89 -7.09
CA SER A 5 6.56 4.09 -5.76
C SER A 5 7.69 4.29 -4.75
N THR A 6 7.42 5.03 -3.67
CA THR A 6 8.38 5.28 -2.60
C THR A 6 7.72 5.10 -1.24
N ALA A 7 8.52 4.82 -0.22
CA ALA A 7 8.08 4.81 1.17
C ALA A 7 9.15 5.43 2.04
N SER A 8 8.74 6.18 3.07
CA SER A 8 9.63 6.76 4.06
C SER A 8 9.17 6.37 5.46
N TRP A 9 10.11 6.03 6.35
CA TRP A 9 9.84 5.69 7.74
C TRP A 9 10.69 6.55 8.68
N GLN A 10 10.07 7.06 9.75
CA GLN A 10 10.75 7.84 10.77
C GLN A 10 10.44 7.28 12.16
N GLY A 11 11.47 7.24 13.02
CA GLY A 11 11.37 6.76 14.40
C GLY A 11 11.72 5.27 14.56
N THR A 12 11.35 4.72 15.72
CA THR A 12 11.60 3.31 16.07
C THR A 12 10.59 2.38 15.38
N LEU A 13 10.74 1.06 15.55
CA LEU A 13 9.81 0.11 14.93
C LEU A 13 8.37 0.29 15.42
N LYS A 14 8.12 0.27 16.73
CA LYS A 14 6.75 0.33 17.29
C LYS A 14 6.22 1.76 17.46
N GLY A 15 7.10 2.72 17.75
CA GLY A 15 6.71 4.12 17.98
C GLY A 15 6.93 5.02 16.75
N GLY A 16 7.45 4.46 15.66
CA GLY A 16 7.62 5.19 14.41
C GLY A 16 6.37 5.17 13.54
N SER A 17 6.45 5.95 12.48
CA SER A 17 5.42 6.05 11.46
C SER A 17 6.08 6.26 10.10
N GLY A 18 5.38 5.85 9.05
CA GLY A 18 5.82 6.08 7.70
C GLY A 18 4.70 6.51 6.77
N THR A 19 5.10 6.87 5.56
CA THR A 19 4.20 7.26 4.47
C THR A 19 4.61 6.49 3.22
N MET A 20 3.64 5.88 2.55
CA MET A 20 3.81 5.26 1.23
C MET A 20 3.22 6.17 0.16
N LYS A 21 3.92 6.29 -0.97
CA LYS A 21 3.48 7.01 -2.18
C LYS A 21 3.52 6.04 -3.36
N VAL A 22 2.38 5.84 -4.01
CA VAL A 22 2.25 4.94 -5.17
C VAL A 22 1.96 5.78 -6.40
N GLY A 23 2.91 5.79 -7.33
CA GLY A 23 2.85 6.58 -8.54
C GLY A 23 2.71 8.09 -8.29
N PRO A 24 2.88 8.91 -9.34
CA PRO A 24 2.69 10.34 -9.23
C PRO A 24 1.20 10.67 -9.09
N GLY A 25 0.76 11.03 -7.88
CA GLY A 25 -0.58 11.56 -7.61
C GLY A 25 -1.71 10.52 -7.52
N HIS A 26 -1.41 9.22 -7.49
CA HIS A 26 -2.47 8.19 -7.38
C HIS A 26 -2.82 7.84 -5.94
N TYR A 27 -1.82 7.64 -5.09
CA TYR A 27 -2.04 7.31 -3.68
C TYR A 27 -0.89 7.80 -2.80
N GLU A 28 -1.24 8.39 -1.67
CA GLU A 28 -0.33 8.70 -0.57
C GLU A 28 -1.05 8.38 0.74
N GLY A 29 -0.43 7.58 1.61
CA GLY A 29 -1.08 7.14 2.84
C GLY A 29 -0.11 6.77 3.96
N PRO A 30 -0.49 7.02 5.23
CA PRO A 30 0.33 6.70 6.39
C PRO A 30 0.25 5.21 6.73
N PHE A 31 1.34 4.66 7.27
CA PHE A 31 1.38 3.33 7.86
C PHE A 31 2.20 3.34 9.14
N THR A 32 1.82 2.49 10.10
CA THR A 32 2.51 2.33 11.38
C THR A 32 2.72 0.84 11.66
N PHE A 33 3.42 0.52 12.74
CA PHE A 33 3.48 -0.86 13.21
C PHE A 33 2.09 -1.38 13.57
N ALA A 34 1.30 -0.55 14.26
CA ALA A 34 -0.07 -0.87 14.65
C ALA A 34 -0.96 -1.15 13.43
N SER A 35 -0.94 -0.29 12.41
CA SER A 35 -1.79 -0.49 11.21
C SER A 35 -1.40 -1.70 10.36
N ARG A 36 -0.18 -2.23 10.54
CA ARG A 36 0.32 -3.39 9.81
C ARG A 36 0.16 -4.70 10.58
N PHE A 37 0.38 -4.69 11.88
CA PHE A 37 0.51 -5.92 12.69
C PHE A 37 -0.51 -6.03 13.81
N GLU A 38 -1.21 -4.96 14.15
CA GLU A 38 -2.26 -4.94 15.15
C GLU A 38 -3.61 -4.71 14.46
N ASP A 39 -4.72 -4.92 15.17
CA ASP A 39 -6.09 -4.70 14.66
C ASP A 39 -6.45 -3.20 14.58
N ASP A 40 -5.51 -2.34 14.19
CA ASP A 40 -5.78 -0.93 13.91
C ASP A 40 -6.28 -0.78 12.47
N SER A 41 -7.60 -0.71 12.33
CA SER A 41 -8.32 -0.57 11.07
C SER A 41 -8.32 0.86 10.49
N LYS A 42 -7.69 1.83 11.15
CA LYS A 42 -7.70 3.23 10.69
C LYS A 42 -6.56 3.56 9.72
N GLY A 43 -5.49 2.76 9.72
CA GLY A 43 -4.34 2.95 8.83
C GLY A 43 -4.33 2.01 7.63
N THR A 44 -3.50 2.32 6.64
CA THR A 44 -3.19 1.37 5.56
C THR A 44 -2.03 0.46 5.96
N ASN A 45 -1.78 -0.58 5.15
CA ASN A 45 -0.56 -1.37 5.22
C ASN A 45 -0.12 -1.85 3.82
N PRO A 46 1.16 -2.25 3.67
CA PRO A 46 1.68 -2.73 2.39
C PRO A 46 0.88 -3.91 1.82
N GLU A 47 0.38 -4.81 2.67
CA GLU A 47 -0.34 -6.02 2.27
C GLU A 47 -1.67 -5.69 1.55
N GLN A 48 -2.40 -4.68 2.01
CA GLN A 48 -3.60 -4.17 1.33
C GLN A 48 -3.27 -3.65 -0.08
N LEU A 49 -2.16 -2.93 -0.25
CA LEU A 49 -1.75 -2.40 -1.56
C LEU A 49 -1.37 -3.53 -2.54
N ILE A 50 -0.69 -4.57 -2.05
CA ILE A 50 -0.39 -5.77 -2.85
C ILE A 50 -1.69 -6.49 -3.24
N GLY A 51 -2.63 -6.65 -2.30
CA GLY A 51 -3.95 -7.22 -2.55
C GLY A 51 -4.71 -6.47 -3.63
N ALA A 52 -4.73 -5.14 -3.57
CA ALA A 52 -5.34 -4.28 -4.58
C ALA A 52 -4.67 -4.43 -5.96
N ALA A 53 -3.33 -4.46 -6.00
CA ALA A 53 -2.58 -4.66 -7.24
C ALA A 53 -2.88 -6.02 -7.89
N HIS A 54 -2.93 -7.09 -7.09
CA HIS A 54 -3.26 -8.43 -7.57
C HIS A 54 -4.71 -8.48 -8.07
N ALA A 55 -5.68 -8.04 -7.26
CA ALA A 55 -7.09 -8.04 -7.63
C ALA A 55 -7.34 -7.26 -8.93
N GLY A 56 -6.68 -6.11 -9.10
CA GLY A 56 -6.74 -5.32 -10.34
C GLY A 56 -6.18 -6.06 -11.56
N CYS A 57 -5.00 -6.68 -11.43
CA CYS A 57 -4.38 -7.46 -12.50
C CYS A 57 -5.27 -8.64 -12.93
N TYR A 58 -5.73 -9.43 -11.96
CA TYR A 58 -6.62 -10.56 -12.21
C TYR A 58 -7.91 -10.14 -12.90
N SER A 59 -8.59 -9.11 -12.37
CA SER A 59 -9.86 -8.63 -12.93
C SER A 59 -9.69 -8.12 -14.36
N MET A 60 -8.60 -7.39 -14.63
CA MET A 60 -8.31 -6.88 -15.97
C MET A 60 -8.07 -8.02 -16.97
N PHE A 61 -7.27 -9.02 -16.58
CA PHE A 61 -7.01 -10.15 -17.45
C PHE A 61 -8.25 -11.02 -17.66
N LEU A 62 -9.06 -11.23 -16.61
CA LEU A 62 -10.33 -11.94 -16.72
C LEU A 62 -11.26 -11.28 -17.74
N SER A 63 -11.38 -9.95 -17.73
CA SER A 63 -12.18 -9.20 -18.71
C SER A 63 -11.70 -9.33 -20.17
N ALA A 64 -10.48 -9.82 -20.40
CA ALA A 64 -10.00 -10.11 -21.75
C ALA A 64 -10.33 -11.54 -22.22
N LEU A 65 -10.75 -12.42 -21.29
CA LEU A 65 -11.08 -13.81 -21.58
C LEU A 65 -12.59 -14.05 -21.74
N ILE A 66 -13.41 -13.17 -21.19
CA ILE A 66 -14.89 -13.19 -21.29
C ILE A 66 -15.37 -12.13 -22.27
#